data_AF-A0A971UE54-F1
#
_entry.id   AF-A0A971UE54-F1
#
_cell.length_a   1.000
_cell.length_b   1.000
_cell.length_c   1.000
_cell.angle_alpha   90.00
_cell.angle_beta   90.00
_cell.angle_gamma   90.00
#
_symmetry.space_group_name_H-M   'P 1'
#
loop_
_entity.id
_entity.type
_entity.pdbx_description
1 polymer ?
#
loop_
_entity_poly.entity_id
_entity_poly.type
_entity_poly.pdbx_seq_one_letter_code
_entity_poly.pdbx_strand_id
1 'polypeptide(L)'
;MTYAEEVMIKANRNGLIGVEDDGTVVMIEDVSDPDGRMYRLEYRCTADAKHAIAFCRHNPWGGVQGNEDYDVGHVSESGFICLGPEHRGQRVIDSPYPLMFAIRRARFWVTAFSVLKETGRFPLP
;
A
#
# COMPACT_ATOMS: atom_id res chain seq x y z
N MET A 1 -13.96 12.18 -13.54
CA MET A 1 -13.27 12.29 -12.24
C MET A 1 -14.20 11.74 -11.18
N THR A 2 -13.78 10.65 -10.57
CA THR A 2 -14.42 9.89 -9.50
C THR A 2 -13.99 10.43 -8.15
N TYR A 3 -14.70 10.07 -7.08
CA TYR A 3 -14.31 10.45 -5.73
C TYR A 3 -12.95 9.84 -5.34
N ALA A 4 -12.64 8.64 -5.81
CA ALA A 4 -11.33 8.02 -5.63
C ALA A 4 -10.19 8.86 -6.22
N GLU A 5 -10.34 9.36 -7.46
CA GLU A 5 -9.33 10.22 -8.09
C GLU A 5 -9.08 11.49 -7.27
N GLU A 6 -10.13 12.13 -6.72
CA GLU A 6 -10.00 13.31 -5.84
C GLU A 6 -9.21 12.99 -4.57
N VAL A 7 -9.50 11.84 -3.94
CA VAL A 7 -8.79 11.38 -2.73
C VAL A 7 -7.32 11.09 -3.05
N MET A 8 -7.03 10.45 -4.19
CA MET A 8 -5.67 10.14 -4.65
C MET A 8 -4.87 11.41 -4.93
N ILE A 9 -5.43 12.37 -5.68
CA ILE A 9 -4.78 13.65 -5.96
C ILE A 9 -4.48 14.41 -4.67
N LYS A 10 -5.42 14.39 -3.70
CA LYS A 10 -5.22 14.99 -2.38
C LYS A 10 -4.12 14.29 -1.57
N ALA A 11 -4.01 12.96 -1.69
CA ALA A 11 -3.00 12.17 -1.00
C ALA A 11 -1.60 12.32 -1.61
N ASN A 12 -1.52 12.40 -2.94
CA ASN A 12 -0.30 12.63 -3.70
C ASN A 12 -0.64 13.10 -5.13
N ARG A 13 -0.52 14.41 -5.37
CA ARG A 13 -0.75 15.03 -6.69
C ARG A 13 0.19 14.57 -7.81
N ASN A 14 1.30 13.92 -7.46
CA ASN A 14 2.29 13.42 -8.39
C ASN A 14 2.18 11.90 -8.61
N GLY A 15 1.23 11.23 -7.96
CA GLY A 15 0.96 9.81 -8.18
C GLY A 15 0.47 9.56 -9.60
N LEU A 16 0.83 8.42 -10.17
CA LEU A 16 0.28 7.97 -11.45
C LEU A 16 -1.11 7.38 -11.19
N ILE A 17 -2.15 8.07 -11.65
CA ILE A 17 -3.54 7.69 -11.42
C ILE A 17 -4.15 7.19 -12.74
N GLY A 18 -4.82 6.05 -12.69
CA GLY A 18 -5.48 5.43 -13.83
C GLY A 18 -6.77 4.73 -13.43
N VAL A 19 -7.54 4.32 -14.43
CA VAL A 19 -8.76 3.53 -14.26
C VAL A 19 -8.64 2.31 -15.17
N GLU A 20 -8.81 1.13 -14.59
CA GLU A 20 -8.80 -0.15 -15.31
C GLU A 20 -10.14 -0.38 -16.03
N ASP A 21 -10.17 -1.31 -16.99
CA ASP A 21 -11.37 -1.63 -17.79
C ASP A 21 -12.58 -2.06 -16.94
N ASP A 22 -12.35 -2.62 -15.74
CA ASP A 22 -13.38 -3.05 -14.80
C ASP A 22 -13.90 -1.91 -13.88
N GLY A 23 -13.41 -0.68 -14.08
CA GLY A 23 -13.76 0.48 -13.27
C GLY A 23 -12.97 0.62 -11.96
N THR A 24 -12.00 -0.26 -11.71
CA THR A 24 -11.07 -0.11 -10.58
C THR A 24 -10.19 1.11 -10.78
N VAL A 25 -10.13 1.98 -9.78
CA VAL A 25 -9.24 3.15 -9.79
C VAL A 25 -7.92 2.78 -9.15
N VAL A 26 -6.81 3.12 -9.80
CA VAL A 26 -5.46 2.75 -9.42
C VAL A 26 -4.61 4.00 -9.21
N MET A 27 -3.78 4.00 -8.15
CA MET A 27 -2.71 4.96 -7.97
C MET A 27 -1.38 4.25 -7.72
N ILE A 28 -0.33 4.66 -8.43
CA ILE A 28 1.05 4.28 -8.12
C ILE A 28 1.77 5.50 -7.55
N GLU A 29 2.48 5.32 -6.44
CA GLU A 29 3.36 6.35 -5.88
C GLU A 29 4.67 5.78 -5.37
N ASP A 30 5.68 6.66 -5.34
CA ASP A 30 6.97 6.38 -4.71
C ASP A 30 7.01 7.07 -3.34
N VAL A 31 7.42 6.32 -2.31
CA VAL A 31 7.50 6.75 -0.91
C VAL A 31 8.90 6.51 -0.40
N SER A 32 9.56 7.55 0.10
CA SER A 32 10.87 7.42 0.74
C SER A 32 10.73 7.17 2.24
N ASP A 33 11.52 6.25 2.77
CA ASP A 33 11.76 6.15 4.21
C ASP A 33 12.60 7.38 4.69
N PRO A 34 12.80 7.55 6.02
CA PRO A 34 13.60 8.65 6.56
C PRO A 34 15.05 8.73 6.07
N ASP A 35 15.63 7.61 5.60
CA ASP A 35 17.00 7.54 5.08
C ASP A 35 17.06 7.69 3.55
N GLY A 36 15.92 7.94 2.91
CA GLY A 36 15.81 8.16 1.46
C GLY A 36 15.69 6.90 0.62
N ARG A 37 15.56 5.72 1.23
CA ARG A 37 15.29 4.47 0.50
C ARG A 37 13.87 4.52 -0.05
N MET A 38 13.72 4.20 -1.34
CA MET A 38 12.46 4.38 -2.05
C MET A 38 11.67 3.06 -2.13
N TYR A 39 10.40 3.13 -1.78
CA TYR A 39 9.38 2.11 -2.00
C TYR A 39 8.44 2.54 -3.10
N ARG A 40 7.97 1.60 -3.93
CA ARG A 40 6.86 1.84 -4.85
C ARG A 40 5.60 1.16 -4.35
N LEU A 41 4.55 1.93 -4.16
CA LEU A 41 3.26 1.47 -3.71
C LEU A 41 2.24 1.57 -4.85
N GLU A 42 1.35 0.59 -4.91
CA GLU A 42 0.18 0.58 -5.77
C GLU A 42 -1.08 0.44 -4.91
N TYR A 43 -2.06 1.30 -5.15
CA TYR A 43 -3.37 1.26 -4.52
C TYR A 43 -4.41 0.93 -5.57
N ARG A 44 -5.35 0.06 -5.23
CA ARG A 44 -6.52 -0.22 -6.06
C ARG A 44 -7.78 -0.02 -5.24
N CYS A 45 -8.78 0.66 -5.78
CA CYS A 45 -10.02 0.92 -5.05
C CYS A 45 -11.24 1.02 -5.95
N THR A 46 -12.43 0.95 -5.33
CA THR A 46 -13.69 1.33 -5.99
C THR A 46 -13.68 2.83 -6.30
N ALA A 47 -14.43 3.23 -7.33
CA ALA A 47 -14.57 4.64 -7.73
C ALA A 47 -15.14 5.55 -6.61
N ASP A 48 -15.89 4.99 -5.67
CA ASP A 48 -16.41 5.69 -4.48
C ASP A 48 -15.46 5.67 -3.27
N ALA A 49 -14.24 5.15 -3.45
CA ALA A 49 -13.16 5.11 -2.47
C ALA A 49 -13.46 4.35 -1.16
N LYS A 50 -14.54 3.56 -1.10
CA LYS A 50 -14.94 2.84 0.12
C LYS A 50 -14.21 1.53 0.35
N HIS A 51 -13.73 0.91 -0.73
CA HIS A 51 -13.03 -0.36 -0.67
C HIS A 51 -11.70 -0.22 -1.37
N ALA A 52 -10.60 -0.48 -0.67
CA ALA A 52 -9.26 -0.32 -1.19
C ALA A 52 -8.28 -1.39 -0.68
N ILE A 53 -7.34 -1.76 -1.55
CA ILE A 53 -6.22 -2.65 -1.27
C ILE A 53 -4.91 -1.95 -1.65
N ALA A 54 -3.79 -2.44 -1.11
CA ALA A 54 -2.47 -1.89 -1.39
C ALA A 54 -1.45 -3.01 -1.68
N PHE A 55 -0.49 -2.69 -2.55
CA PHE A 55 0.62 -3.55 -2.91
C PHE A 55 1.94 -2.78 -2.85
N CYS A 56 2.98 -3.42 -2.34
CA CYS A 56 4.37 -3.05 -2.54
C CYS A 56 4.84 -3.62 -3.88
N ARG A 57 5.20 -2.74 -4.81
CA ARG A 57 5.74 -3.10 -6.13
C ARG A 57 7.26 -3.02 -6.18
N HIS A 58 7.87 -2.25 -5.29
CA HIS A 58 9.31 -2.18 -5.12
C HIS A 58 9.65 -1.99 -3.64
N ASN A 59 10.58 -2.80 -3.14
CA ASN A 59 11.11 -2.75 -1.79
C ASN A 59 12.64 -2.57 -1.89
N PRO A 60 13.24 -1.55 -1.25
CA PRO A 60 14.67 -1.27 -1.37
C PRO A 60 15.55 -2.31 -0.67
N TRP A 61 14.98 -3.22 0.13
CA TRP A 61 15.70 -4.25 0.87
C TRP A 61 15.75 -5.62 0.16
N GLY A 62 15.34 -5.69 -1.11
CA GLY A 62 15.40 -6.91 -1.93
C GLY A 62 14.08 -7.21 -2.65
N GLY A 63 13.67 -8.48 -2.69
CA GLY A 63 12.37 -8.87 -3.24
C GLY A 63 11.21 -8.11 -2.59
N VAL A 64 10.00 -8.19 -3.14
CA VAL A 64 8.86 -7.36 -2.68
C VAL A 64 8.56 -7.50 -1.17
N GLN A 65 8.76 -8.68 -0.58
CA GLN A 65 8.62 -8.93 0.86
C GLN A 65 9.93 -8.79 1.66
N GLY A 66 11.04 -8.36 1.05
CA GLY A 66 12.34 -8.12 1.70
C GLY A 66 12.91 -9.35 2.44
N ASN A 67 12.55 -10.55 1.98
CA ASN A 67 12.87 -11.85 2.59
C ASN A 67 12.35 -12.01 4.03
N GLU A 68 11.22 -11.39 4.34
CA GLU A 68 10.52 -11.55 5.61
C GLU A 68 9.20 -12.30 5.42
N ASP A 69 8.76 -13.01 6.45
CA ASP A 69 7.44 -13.65 6.48
C ASP A 69 6.33 -12.59 6.53
N TYR A 70 5.18 -12.89 5.93
CA TYR A 70 4.03 -11.97 5.87
C TYR A 70 3.56 -11.50 7.26
N ASP A 71 3.60 -12.38 8.27
CA ASP A 71 3.17 -12.05 9.62
C ASP A 71 4.13 -11.09 10.34
N VAL A 72 5.38 -11.01 9.87
CA VAL A 72 6.43 -10.13 10.42
C VAL A 72 6.54 -8.84 9.60
N GLY A 73 6.65 -8.98 8.28
CA GLY A 73 6.88 -7.87 7.35
C GLY A 73 5.60 -7.17 6.88
N HIS A 74 4.43 -7.79 7.07
CA HIS A 74 3.13 -7.30 6.59
C HIS A 74 3.03 -7.11 5.06
N VAL A 75 3.95 -7.71 4.30
CA VAL A 75 4.00 -7.71 2.84
C VAL A 75 4.19 -9.14 2.35
N SER A 76 3.32 -9.61 1.46
CA SER A 76 3.40 -10.99 0.94
C SER A 76 4.35 -11.10 -0.25
N GLU A 77 4.58 -12.32 -0.72
CA GLU A 77 5.35 -12.60 -1.95
C GLU A 77 4.76 -11.93 -3.21
N SER A 78 3.44 -11.70 -3.25
CA SER A 78 2.79 -10.96 -4.34
C SER A 78 2.91 -9.43 -4.19
N GLY A 79 3.57 -8.98 -3.12
CA GLY A 79 3.65 -7.60 -2.70
C GLY A 79 2.40 -7.12 -1.96
N PHE A 80 1.41 -7.97 -1.73
CA PHE A 80 0.17 -7.55 -1.07
C PHE A 80 0.43 -7.10 0.36
N ILE A 81 -0.10 -5.93 0.72
CA ILE A 81 0.13 -5.31 2.02
C ILE A 81 -1.05 -5.59 2.94
N CYS A 82 -0.76 -6.12 4.13
CA CYS A 82 -1.76 -6.27 5.19
C CYS A 82 -2.30 -4.90 5.60
N LEU A 83 -3.59 -4.63 5.48
CA LEU A 83 -4.16 -3.35 5.95
C LEU A 83 -4.69 -3.44 7.38
N GLY A 84 -5.09 -4.62 7.83
CA GLY A 84 -5.62 -4.84 9.17
C GLY A 84 -6.35 -6.18 9.30
N PRO A 85 -6.87 -6.50 10.49
CA PRO A 85 -7.40 -7.82 10.81
C PRO A 85 -8.71 -8.16 10.10
N GLU A 86 -9.45 -7.16 9.63
CA GLU A 86 -10.73 -7.37 8.95
C GLU A 86 -10.58 -7.59 7.44
N HIS A 87 -9.35 -7.62 6.94
CA HIS A 87 -9.10 -7.77 5.52
C HIS A 87 -9.44 -9.18 5.01
N ARG A 88 -10.32 -9.28 4.01
CA ARG A 88 -10.83 -10.57 3.51
C ARG A 88 -10.34 -10.83 2.08
N GLY A 89 -9.07 -11.19 1.93
CA GLY A 89 -8.50 -11.55 0.62
C GLY A 89 -8.00 -10.35 -0.20
N GLN A 90 -7.61 -10.59 -1.45
CA GLN A 90 -6.87 -9.63 -2.29
C GLN A 90 -7.72 -8.94 -3.37
N ARG A 91 -9.05 -9.09 -3.35
CA ARG A 91 -9.93 -8.36 -4.27
C ARG A 91 -10.36 -7.05 -3.63
N VAL A 92 -10.47 -6.01 -4.45
CA VAL A 92 -10.87 -4.67 -4.01
C VAL A 92 -12.19 -4.72 -3.23
N ILE A 93 -13.22 -5.39 -3.78
CA ILE A 93 -14.57 -5.42 -3.20
C ILE A 93 -14.66 -6.11 -1.83
N ASP A 94 -13.70 -6.99 -1.51
CA ASP A 94 -13.69 -7.69 -0.23
C ASP A 94 -13.01 -6.87 0.88
N SER A 95 -12.35 -5.76 0.52
CA SER A 95 -11.70 -4.89 1.51
C SER A 95 -12.72 -4.03 2.26
N PRO A 96 -12.76 -4.05 3.59
CA PRO A 96 -13.62 -3.15 4.36
C PRO A 96 -13.04 -1.73 4.48
N TYR A 97 -11.84 -1.49 3.95
CA TYR A 97 -11.08 -0.28 4.23
C TYR A 97 -11.24 0.79 3.16
N PRO A 98 -11.51 2.04 3.55
CA PRO A 98 -11.56 3.15 2.61
C PRO A 98 -10.14 3.51 2.13
N LEU A 99 -10.07 4.13 0.95
CA LEU A 99 -8.81 4.44 0.27
C LEU A 99 -7.81 5.21 1.13
N MET A 100 -8.26 6.24 1.86
CA MET A 100 -7.35 7.03 2.70
C MET A 100 -6.76 6.21 3.86
N PHE A 101 -7.49 5.22 4.37
CA PHE A 101 -6.95 4.28 5.36
C PHE A 101 -5.88 3.41 4.72
N ALA A 102 -6.16 2.81 3.56
CA ALA A 102 -5.22 1.97 2.82
C ALA A 102 -3.91 2.70 2.50
N ILE A 103 -3.99 3.96 2.03
CA ILE A 103 -2.82 4.80 1.72
C ILE A 103 -1.95 4.99 2.97
N ARG A 104 -2.54 5.48 4.06
CA ARG A 104 -1.80 5.75 5.31
C ARG A 104 -1.18 4.49 5.87
N ARG A 105 -1.93 3.39 5.87
CA ARG A 105 -1.47 2.12 6.44
C ARG A 105 -0.35 1.50 5.63
N ALA A 106 -0.45 1.52 4.30
CA ALA A 106 0.62 1.03 3.44
C ALA A 106 1.92 1.84 3.60
N ARG A 107 1.82 3.18 3.61
CA ARG A 107 2.98 4.07 3.87
C ARG A 107 3.63 3.78 5.22
N PHE A 108 2.82 3.58 6.25
CA PHE A 108 3.31 3.20 7.58
C PHE A 108 4.06 1.87 7.53
N TRP A 109 3.46 0.83 6.93
CA TRP A 109 4.08 -0.49 6.86
C TRP A 109 5.39 -0.53 6.10
N VAL A 110 5.50 0.11 4.94
CA VAL A 110 6.78 0.12 4.22
C VAL A 110 7.87 0.89 4.97
N THR A 111 7.51 1.97 5.65
CA THR A 111 8.47 2.72 6.48
C THR A 111 8.89 1.90 7.71
N ALA A 112 7.93 1.25 8.36
CA ALA A 112 8.15 0.37 9.49
C ALA A 112 8.98 -0.87 9.10
N PHE A 113 8.84 -1.35 7.87
CA PHE A 113 9.66 -2.42 7.32
C PHE A 113 11.14 -2.01 7.26
N SER A 114 11.46 -0.77 6.89
CA SER A 114 12.85 -0.30 6.96
C SER A 114 13.39 -0.36 8.39
N VAL A 115 12.60 0.07 9.38
CA VAL A 115 12.98 -0.06 10.80
C VAL A 115 13.20 -1.52 11.19
N LEU A 116 12.35 -2.45 10.72
CA LEU A 116 12.58 -3.89 10.91
C LEU A 116 13.93 -4.33 10.33
N LYS A 117 14.26 -3.94 9.10
CA LYS A 117 15.51 -4.36 8.45
C LYS A 117 16.74 -3.79 9.12
N GLU A 118 16.63 -2.60 9.71
CA GLU A 118 17.74 -1.95 10.40
C GLU A 118 17.93 -2.46 11.83
N THR A 119 16.83 -2.73 12.54
CA THR A 119 16.86 -2.98 14.00
C THR A 119 16.53 -4.42 14.37
N GLY A 120 16.04 -5.21 13.43
CA GLY A 120 15.48 -6.55 13.68
C GLY A 120 14.14 -6.54 14.40
N ARG A 121 13.48 -5.37 14.57
CA ARG A 121 12.19 -5.24 15.26
C ARG A 121 11.23 -4.37 14.48
N PHE A 122 10.01 -4.87 14.31
CA PHE A 122 8.94 -4.08 13.72
C PHE A 122 8.42 -3.06 14.75
N PRO A 123 8.25 -1.77 14.39
CA PRO A 123 7.73 -0.78 15.32
C PRO A 123 6.25 -1.05 15.63
N LEU A 124 5.87 -0.88 16.89
CA LEU A 124 4.48 -1.03 17.31
C LEU A 124 3.63 0.09 16.69
N PRO A 125 2.41 -0.22 16.20
CA PRO A 125 1.47 0.78 15.69
C PRO A 125 0.94 1.73 16.76
#